data_AF-A0A7X0L7W6-F1
#
_entry.id   AF-A0A7X0L7W6-F1
#
_cell.length_a   1.000
_cell.length_b   1.000
_cell.length_c   1.000
_cell.angle_alpha   90.00
_cell.angle_beta   90.00
_cell.angle_gamma   90.00
#
_symmetry.space_group_name_H-M   'P 1'
#
loop_
_entity.id
_entity.type
_entity.pdbx_description
1 polymer ?
#
loop_
_entity_poly.entity_id
_entity_poly.type
_entity_poly.pdbx_seq_one_letter_code
_entity_poly.pdbx_strand_id
1 'polypeptide(L)' 'MERQAVRRFDEGTLSVEQEDRLGTALTLLDERMDELCAQHGLRRSDLNLDLGPLGPLLADPGP' A
#
# COMPACT_ATOMS: atom_id res chain seq x y z
N MET A 1 -4.56 -0.48 -4.39
CA MET A 1 -5.03 0.05 -3.09
C MET A 1 -4.14 1.21 -2.64
N GLU A 2 -2.87 1.02 -2.26
CA GLU A 2 -2.01 2.16 -1.85
C GLU A 2 -1.78 3.17 -2.99
N ARG A 3 -1.47 2.72 -4.21
CA ARG A 3 -1.29 3.61 -5.38
C ARG A 3 -2.56 4.35 -5.85
N GLN A 4 -3.74 3.87 -5.46
CA GLN A 4 -5.03 4.49 -5.84
C GLN A 4 -5.55 5.45 -4.75
N ALA A 5 -5.18 5.20 -3.49
CA ALA A 5 -5.43 6.10 -2.36
C ALA A 5 -4.57 7.37 -2.47
N VAL A 6 -3.28 7.23 -2.81
CA VAL A 6 -2.35 8.36 -2.99
C VAL A 6 -2.73 9.22 -4.21
N ARG A 7 -3.15 8.62 -5.34
CA ARG A 7 -3.62 9.38 -6.52
C ARG A 7 -4.91 10.19 -6.32
N ARG A 8 -5.73 9.88 -5.30
CA ARG A 8 -6.87 10.72 -4.87
C ARG A 8 -6.45 11.79 -3.85
N PHE A 9 -5.29 11.61 -3.23
CA PHE A 9 -4.72 12.52 -2.25
C PHE A 9 -3.83 13.60 -2.92
N ASP A 10 -3.28 13.27 -4.10
CA ASP A 10 -2.47 14.13 -4.98
C ASP A 10 -3.27 15.04 -5.93
N GLU A 11 -4.47 15.49 -5.54
CA GLU A 11 -5.10 16.66 -6.19
C GLU A 11 -4.48 18.01 -5.73
N GLY A 12 -3.32 17.97 -5.05
CA GLY A 12 -2.27 18.98 -5.24
C GLY A 12 -2.00 20.01 -4.13
N THR A 13 -2.24 19.73 -2.84
CA THR A 13 -1.99 20.73 -1.77
C THR A 13 -1.46 20.14 -0.46
N LEU A 14 -0.51 19.21 -0.51
CA LEU A 14 0.22 18.82 0.72
C LEU A 14 1.39 19.76 0.95
N SER A 15 1.51 20.26 2.18
CA SER A 15 2.72 20.94 2.64
C SER A 15 3.82 19.92 2.94
N VAL A 16 5.08 20.37 2.98
CA VAL A 16 6.24 19.54 3.34
C VAL A 16 6.02 18.78 4.66
N GLU A 17 5.39 19.43 5.64
CA GLU A 17 5.08 18.80 6.94
C GLU A 17 3.98 17.71 6.83
N GLN A 18 3.09 17.81 5.85
CA GLN A 18 2.10 16.78 5.56
C GLN A 18 2.73 15.60 4.81
N GLU A 19 3.70 15.86 3.93
CA GLU A 19 4.49 14.82 3.26
C GLU A 19 5.31 14.00 4.27
N ASP A 20 6.02 14.65 5.18
CA ASP A 20 6.83 13.97 6.21
C ASP A 20 5.96 13.12 7.16
N ARG A 21 4.80 13.65 7.57
CA ARG A 21 3.84 12.91 8.39
C ARG A 21 3.25 11.73 7.64
N LEU A 22 2.95 11.90 6.36
CA LEU A 22 2.45 10.82 5.51
C LEU A 22 3.51 9.73 5.32
N GLY A 23 4.76 10.09 5.06
CA GLY A 23 5.88 9.15 4.93
C GLY A 23 6.09 8.33 6.21
N THR A 24 6.01 8.98 7.37
CA THR A 24 6.09 8.30 8.67
C THR A 24 4.92 7.34 8.87
N ALA A 25 3.70 7.77 8.55
CA ALA A 25 2.51 6.94 8.68
C ALA A 25 2.54 5.72 7.74
N LEU A 26 3.04 5.87 6.52
CA LEU A 26 3.19 4.78 5.56
C LEU A 26 4.25 3.77 6.00
N THR A 27 5.36 4.23 6.58
CA THR A 27 6.39 3.34 7.15
C THR A 27 5.80 2.47 8.27
N LEU A 28 5.10 3.10 9.21
CA LEU A 28 4.46 2.38 10.32
C LEU A 28 3.37 1.42 9.84
N LEU A 29 2.63 1.81 8.80
CA LEU A 29 1.65 0.93 8.18
C LEU A 29 2.31 -0.32 7.59
N ASP A 30 3.43 -0.16 6.88
CA ASP A 30 4.13 -1.28 6.25
C ASP A 30 4.65 -2.28 7.30
N GLU A 31 5.28 -1.79 8.36
CA GLU A 31 5.72 -2.62 9.49
C GLU A 31 4.57 -3.44 10.10
N ARG A 32 3.40 -2.80 10.30
CA ARG A 32 2.23 -3.48 10.85
C ARG A 32 1.63 -4.49 9.88
N MET A 33 1.68 -4.22 8.59
CA MET A 33 1.23 -5.15 7.57
C MET A 33 2.14 -6.38 7.51
N ASP A 34 3.45 -6.23 7.68
CA ASP A 34 4.40 -7.34 7.76
C ASP A 34 4.18 -8.19 9.02
N GLU A 35 3.98 -7.56 10.18
CA GLU A 35 3.62 -8.25 11.43
C GLU A 35 2.32 -9.06 11.26
N LEU A 36 1.30 -8.47 10.64
CA LEU A 36 0.01 -9.12 10.39
C LEU A 36 0.15 -10.28 9.41
N CYS A 37 0.90 -10.09 8.32
CA CYS A 37 1.20 -11.15 7.36
C CYS A 37 1.91 -12.33 8.03
N ALA A 38 2.92 -12.06 8.86
CA ALA A 38 3.65 -13.07 9.62
C ALA A 38 2.74 -13.85 10.58
N GLN A 39 1.83 -13.17 11.28
CA GLN A 39 0.86 -13.81 12.20
C GLN A 39 -0.11 -14.74 11.47
N HIS A 40 -0.50 -14.39 10.25
CA HIS A 40 -1.45 -15.17 9.45
C HIS A 40 -0.80 -16.14 8.46
N GLY A 41 0.54 -16.23 8.44
CA GLY A 41 1.28 -17.07 7.49
C GLY A 41 1.11 -16.64 6.04
N LEU A 42 0.77 -15.36 5.82
CA LEU A 42 0.58 -14.76 4.50
C LEU A 42 1.87 -14.08 4.07
N ARG A 43 2.09 -14.01 2.76
CA ARG A 43 3.10 -13.14 2.14
C ARG A 43 2.44 -11.85 1.69
N ARG A 44 3.24 -10.78 1.56
CA ARG A 44 2.75 -9.49 1.04
C ARG A 44 2.10 -9.62 -0.35
N SER A 45 2.58 -10.57 -1.17
CA SER A 45 2.01 -10.90 -2.47
C SER A 45 0.62 -11.55 -2.40
N ASP A 46 0.27 -12.20 -1.28
CA ASP A 46 -1.04 -12.83 -1.07
C ASP A 46 -2.14 -11.80 -0.74
N LEU A 47 -1.76 -10.58 -0.34
CA LEU A 47 -2.69 -9.46 -0.15
C LEU A 47 -3.22 -8.89 -1.47
N ASN A 48 -2.60 -9.28 -2.58
CA ASN A 48 -3.04 -8.87 -3.89
C ASN A 48 -4.22 -9.74 -4.32
N LEU A 49 -5.44 -9.17 -4.24
CA LEU A 49 -6.66 -9.87 -4.62
C LEU A 49 -6.67 -10.15 -6.13
N ASP A 50 -6.73 -11.43 -6.52
CA ASP A 50 -6.97 -11.85 -7.89
C ASP A 50 -8.46 -11.66 -8.23
N LEU A 51 -8.73 -10.82 -9.24
CA LEU A 51 -10.08 -10.53 -9.71
C LEU A 51 -10.49 -11.41 -10.90
N GLY A 52 -9.75 -12.49 -11.18
CA GLY A 52 -10.03 -13.45 -12.25
C GLY A 52 -9.75 -12.84 -13.63
N PRO A 53 -10.76 -12.65 -14.51
CA PRO A 53 -10.54 -12.13 -15.86
C PRO A 53 -9.98 -10.70 -15.90
N LEU A 54 -10.06 -9.96 -14.78
CA LEU A 54 -9.49 -8.61 -14.64
C LEU A 54 -8.03 -8.62 -14.11
N GLY A 55 -7.54 -9.79 -13.69
CA GLY A 55 -6.21 -9.94 -13.10
C GLY A 55 -6.09 -9.39 -11.68
N PRO A 56 -4.87 -9.29 -11.13
CA PRO A 56 -4.65 -8.82 -9.78
C PRO A 56 -4.99 -7.34 -9.59
N LEU A 57 -5.58 -7.00 -8.43
CA LEU A 57 -5.98 -5.64 -8.06
C LEU A 57 -4.80 -4.65 -7.98
N LEU A 58 -3.62 -5.12 -7.61
CA LEU A 58 -2.35 -4.39 -7.64
C LEU A 58 -1.53 -4.90 -8.82
N ALA A 59 -1.02 -3.99 -9.64
CA ALA A 59 0.02 -4.33 -10.60
C ALA A 59 1.22 -4.85 -9.79
N ASP A 60 1.69 -6.05 -10.14
CA ASP A 60 2.87 -6.68 -9.56
C ASP A 60 4.02 -5.65 -9.55
N PRO A 61 4.58 -5.26 -8.39
CA PRO A 61 5.83 -4.53 -8.39
C PRO A 61 6.88 -5.51 -8.93
N GLY A 62 7.10 -5.44 -10.25
CA GLY A 62 8.16 -6.18 -10.91
C GLY A 62 9.51 -5.98 -10.22
N PRO A 63 10.48 -6.88 -10.52
CA PRO A 63 11.62 -7.22 -9.67
C PRO A 63 12.46 -6.05 -9.17
#